data_AF-T1CA74-F1
#
_entry.id   AF-T1CA74-F1
#
_cell.length_a   1.000
_cell.length_b   1.000
_cell.length_c   1.000
_cell.angle_alpha   90.00
_cell.angle_beta   90.00
_cell.angle_gamma   90.00
#
_symmetry.space_group_name_H-M   'P 1'
#
loop_
_entity.id
_entity.type
_entity.pdbx_description
1 polymer ?
#
loop_
_entity_poly.entity_id
_entity_poly.type
_entity_poly.pdbx_seq_one_letter_code
_entity_poly.pdbx_strand_id
1 'polypeptide(L)' 'MVVPGGLASDLSAEAARALADVVRAVCAETVELRDIYDEHEGVRDRFTGTGRLEPERAARLGVVGLVGR' A
#
# COMPACT_ATOMS: atom_id res chain seq x y z
N MET A 1 13.37 -14.33 -7.98
CA MET A 1 13.99 -14.56 -6.66
C MET A 1 15.09 -13.54 -6.46
N VAL A 2 15.13 -12.87 -5.30
CA VAL A 2 16.24 -12.00 -4.90
C VAL A 2 17.29 -12.84 -4.20
N VAL A 3 18.56 -12.64 -4.54
CA VAL A 3 19.72 -13.30 -3.92
C VAL A 3 20.70 -12.24 -3.41
N PRO A 4 21.59 -12.56 -2.45
CA PRO A 4 22.65 -11.62 -2.07
C PRO A 4 23.48 -11.22 -3.30
N GLY A 5 23.53 -9.91 -3.57
CA GLY A 5 24.24 -9.37 -4.73
C GLY A 5 23.42 -9.28 -6.03
N GLY A 6 22.13 -9.65 -6.05
CA GLY A 6 21.30 -9.39 -7.23
C GLY A 6 20.01 -10.21 -7.36
N LEU A 7 19.67 -10.54 -8.59
CA LEU A 7 18.52 -11.36 -8.96
C LEU A 7 18.99 -12.71 -9.50
N ALA A 8 18.26 -13.77 -9.18
CA ALA A 8 18.58 -15.11 -9.67
C ALA A 8 18.36 -15.29 -11.19
N SER A 9 17.57 -14.41 -11.80
CA SER A 9 17.21 -14.44 -13.21
C SER A 9 16.69 -13.08 -13.65
N ASP A 10 16.88 -12.75 -14.93
CA ASP A 10 16.28 -11.56 -15.54
C ASP A 10 14.78 -11.73 -15.80
N LEU A 11 14.10 -10.60 -15.95
CA LEU A 11 12.69 -10.54 -16.32
C LEU A 11 12.54 -10.65 -17.85
N SER A 12 11.67 -11.55 -18.33
CA SER A 12 11.38 -11.64 -19.76
C SER A 12 10.54 -10.44 -20.23
N ALA A 13 10.61 -10.12 -21.53
CA ALA A 13 9.78 -9.05 -22.12
C ALA A 13 8.27 -9.32 -22.00
N GLU A 14 7.86 -10.59 -22.01
CA GLU A 14 6.47 -10.98 -21.75
C GLU A 14 6.06 -10.72 -20.31
N ALA A 15 6.87 -11.14 -19.34
CA ALA A 15 6.60 -10.90 -17.93
C ALA A 15 6.60 -9.40 -17.58
N ALA A 16 7.48 -8.61 -18.21
CA ALA A 16 7.50 -7.15 -18.06
C ALA A 16 6.20 -6.51 -18.58
N ARG A 17 5.66 -6.96 -19.71
CA ARG A 17 4.38 -6.47 -20.25
C ARG A 17 3.22 -6.85 -19.33
N ALA A 18 3.15 -8.11 -18.91
CA ALA A 18 2.11 -8.58 -17.99
C ALA A 18 2.14 -7.81 -16.66
N LEU A 19 3.32 -7.54 -16.11
CA LEU A 19 3.46 -6.73 -14.91
C LEU A 19 2.95 -5.30 -15.13
N ALA A 20 3.27 -4.68 -16.27
CA ALA A 20 2.79 -3.34 -16.60
C ALA A 20 1.26 -3.29 -16.75
N ASP A 21 0.64 -4.33 -17.33
CA ASP A 21 -0.81 -4.46 -17.43
C ASP A 21 -1.47 -4.55 -16.06
N VAL A 22 -0.93 -5.40 -15.17
CA VAL A 22 -1.43 -5.55 -13.79
C VAL A 22 -1.29 -4.24 -13.02
N VAL A 23 -0.15 -3.56 -13.11
CA VAL A 23 0.05 -2.27 -12.43
C VAL A 23 -0.96 -1.24 -12.92
N ARG A 24 -1.25 -1.17 -14.22
CA ARG A 24 -2.28 -0.28 -14.76
C ARG A 24 -3.67 -0.59 -14.18
N ALA A 25 -4.04 -1.87 -14.13
CA ALA A 25 -5.32 -2.31 -13.57
C ALA A 25 -5.45 -1.92 -12.10
N VAL A 26 -4.45 -2.26 -11.27
CA VAL A 26 -4.44 -1.94 -9.83
C VAL A 26 -4.50 -0.43 -9.59
N CYS A 27 -3.78 0.37 -10.39
CA CYS A 27 -3.83 1.82 -10.28
C CYS A 27 -5.25 2.36 -10.56
N ALA A 28 -5.93 1.86 -11.60
CA ALA A 28 -7.29 2.27 -11.92
C ALA A 28 -8.28 1.88 -10.80
N GLU A 29 -8.21 0.63 -10.32
CA GLU A 29 -9.04 0.14 -9.22
C GLU A 29 -8.81 0.92 -7.91
N THR A 30 -7.57 1.32 -7.63
CA THR A 30 -7.25 2.10 -6.43
C THR A 30 -7.86 3.50 -6.46
N VAL A 31 -7.98 4.11 -7.63
CA VAL A 31 -8.67 5.40 -7.79
C VAL A 31 -10.17 5.23 -7.53
N GLU A 32 -10.80 4.21 -8.10
CA GLU A 32 -12.22 3.93 -7.85
C GLU A 32 -12.50 3.66 -6.36
N LEU A 33 -11.65 2.88 -5.70
CA LEU A 33 -11.75 2.64 -4.25
C LEU A 33 -11.57 3.92 -3.43
N ARG A 34 -10.70 4.84 -3.88
CA ARG A 34 -10.52 6.15 -3.24
C ARG A 34 -11.79 6.98 -3.37
N ASP A 35 -12.38 7.04 -4.54
CA ASP A 35 -13.60 7.81 -4.80
C ASP A 35 -14.75 7.29 -3.94
N ILE A 36 -14.94 5.96 -3.85
CA ILE A 36 -15.91 5.36 -2.94
C ILE A 36 -15.66 5.79 -1.48
N TYR A 37 -14.40 5.75 -1.03
CA TYR A 37 -14.06 6.14 0.35
C TYR A 37 -14.33 7.64 0.61
N ASP A 38 -14.03 8.50 -0.37
CA ASP A 38 -14.15 9.95 -0.22
C ASP A 38 -15.60 10.44 -0.36
N GLU A 39 -16.41 9.83 -1.23
CA GLU A 39 -17.82 10.18 -1.45
C GLU A 39 -18.77 9.64 -0.35
N HIS A 40 -18.36 8.61 0.39
CA HIS A 40 -19.21 7.96 1.39
C HIS A 40 -18.82 8.37 2.83
N GLU A 41 -19.46 9.42 3.34
CA GLU A 41 -19.25 9.94 4.72
C GLU A 41 -19.35 8.84 5.79
N GLY A 42 -20.25 7.86 5.62
CA GLY A 42 -20.45 6.77 6.57
C GLY A 42 -19.30 5.75 6.66
N VAL A 43 -18.43 5.66 5.66
CA VAL A 43 -17.21 4.83 5.73
C VAL A 43 -16.12 5.60 6.45
N ARG A 44 -15.94 6.87 6.09
CA ARG A 44 -14.92 7.75 6.68
C ARG A 44 -15.16 8.02 8.16
N ASP A 45 -16.41 8.20 8.57
CA ASP A 45 -16.79 8.46 9.97
C ASP A 45 -16.41 7.30 10.90
N ARG A 46 -16.61 6.04 10.44
CA ARG A 46 -16.30 4.84 11.24
C ARG A 46 -14.82 4.71 11.63
N PHE A 47 -13.91 5.25 10.82
CA PHE A 47 -12.47 5.18 11.08
C PHE A 47 -11.90 6.46 11.69
N THR A 48 -12.64 7.57 11.63
CA THR A 48 -12.16 8.84 12.17
C THR A 48 -12.10 8.79 13.70
N GLY A 49 -10.94 9.09 14.27
CA GLY A 49 -10.73 9.15 15.72
C GLY A 49 -10.49 7.81 16.43
N THR A 50 -10.57 6.67 15.74
CA THR A 50 -10.24 5.35 16.31
C THR A 50 -8.76 5.01 16.14
N GLY A 51 -8.25 4.07 16.95
CA GLY A 51 -6.88 3.53 16.76
C GLY A 51 -5.74 4.54 16.93
N ARG A 52 -5.97 5.69 17.61
CA ARG A 52 -4.97 6.75 17.77
C ARG A 52 -3.76 6.28 18.57
N LEU A 53 -2.59 6.36 17.94
CA LEU A 53 -1.30 6.09 18.57
C LEU A 53 -0.45 7.36 18.53
N GLU A 54 -0.10 7.87 19.72
CA GLU A 54 0.75 9.06 19.83
C GLU A 54 2.19 8.73 19.41
N PRO A 55 2.91 9.64 18.71
CA PRO A 55 4.25 9.37 18.18
C PRO A 55 5.25 8.89 19.24
N GLU A 56 5.23 9.50 20.42
CA GLU A 56 6.07 9.09 21.55
C GLU A 56 5.78 7.65 22.01
N ARG A 57 4.52 7.21 21.92
CA ARG A 57 4.13 5.84 22.25
C ARG A 57 4.53 4.87 21.15
N ALA A 58 4.37 5.24 19.89
CA ALA A 58 4.82 4.45 18.75
C ALA A 58 6.32 4.17 18.80
N ALA A 59 7.12 5.21 19.11
CA ALA A 59 8.57 5.08 19.23
C ALA A 59 8.98 4.13 20.37
N ARG A 60 8.38 4.25 21.56
CA ARG A 60 8.67 3.35 22.68
C ARG A 60 8.28 1.89 22.41
N LEU A 61 7.26 1.67 21.58
CA LEU A 61 6.79 0.34 21.20
C LEU A 61 7.54 -0.25 19.99
N GLY A 62 8.45 0.51 19.37
CA GLY A 62 9.18 0.05 18.18
C GLY A 62 8.29 -0.16 16.97
N VAL A 63 7.21 0.62 16.84
CA VAL A 63 6.27 0.51 15.72
C VAL A 63 6.94 1.00 14.43
N VAL A 64 6.80 0.23 13.35
CA VAL A 64 7.39 0.48 12.02
C VAL A 64 6.33 0.41 10.92
N GLY A 65 6.68 0.82 9.70
CA GLY A 65 5.76 0.82 8.55
C GLY A 65 4.75 1.96 8.60
N LEU A 66 3.56 1.78 7.99
CA LEU A 66 2.56 2.85 7.84
C LEU A 66 2.10 3.45 9.18
N VAL A 67 2.00 2.64 10.23
CA VAL A 67 1.56 3.09 11.56
C VAL A 67 2.66 3.86 12.30
N GLY A 68 3.93 3.64 11.93
CA GLY A 68 5.09 4.31 12.53
C GLY A 68 5.66 5.46 11.71
N ARG A 69 5.08 5.77 10.53
CA ARG A 69 5.47 6.86 9.64
C ARG A 69 4.76 8.16 10.02
#